data_AF-A0A2E8SEE1-F1
#
_entry.id   AF-A0A2E8SEE1-F1
#
_cell.length_a   1.000
_cell.length_b   1.000
_cell.length_c   1.000
_cell.angle_alpha   90.00
_cell.angle_beta   90.00
_cell.angle_gamma   90.00
#
_symmetry.space_group_name_H-M   'P 1'
#
loop_
_entity.id
_entity.type
_entity.pdbx_description
1 polymer ?
#
loop_
_entity_poly.entity_id
_entity_poly.type
_entity_poly.pdbx_seq_one_letter_code
_entity_poly.pdbx_strand_id
1 'polypeptide(L)' 'MKLFLLSVILIGLAFAGIAIKIWAKKDGEFAGTCASQSPFLNKDGEPCGLCGKMPEQQTDCDLPHPQHN' A
#
# COMPACT_ATOMS: atom_id res chain seq x y z
N MET A 1 11.74 18.78 -25.26
CA MET A 1 10.78 19.68 -24.56
C MET A 1 9.35 19.13 -24.49
N LYS A 2 8.70 18.71 -25.61
CA LYS A 2 7.34 18.14 -25.58
C LYS A 2 7.18 16.91 -24.66
N LEU A 3 8.09 15.93 -24.78
CA LEU A 3 8.07 14.73 -23.93
C LEU A 3 8.30 15.05 -22.45
N PHE A 4 9.12 16.07 -22.16
CA PHE A 4 9.40 16.52 -20.80
C PHE A 4 8.14 17.15 -20.17
N LEU A 5 7.45 18.04 -20.89
CA LEU A 5 6.18 18.58 -20.40
C LEU A 5 5.13 17.48 -20.19
N LEU A 6 5.01 16.54 -21.12
CA LEU A 6 4.03 15.45 -21.03
C LEU A 6 4.30 14.56 -19.80
N SER A 7 5.56 14.23 -19.54
CA SER A 7 5.93 13.40 -18.37
C SER A 7 5.69 14.14 -17.06
N VAL A 8 6.04 15.43 -16.97
CA VAL A 8 5.73 16.25 -15.78
C VAL A 8 4.22 16.31 -15.53
N ILE A 9 3.41 16.48 -16.58
CA ILE A 9 1.94 16.51 -16.46
C ILE A 9 1.41 15.16 -15.95
N LEU A 10 1.86 14.03 -16.52
CA LEU A 10 1.40 12.70 -16.11
C LEU A 10 1.75 12.40 -14.65
N ILE A 11 2.98 12.74 -14.24
CA ILE A 11 3.41 12.58 -12.84
C ILE A 11 2.57 13.49 -11.93
N GLY A 12 2.36 14.74 -12.32
CA GLY A 12 1.52 15.69 -11.58
C GLY A 12 0.09 15.18 -11.39
N LEU A 13 -0.52 14.61 -12.43
CA LEU A 13 -1.85 14.01 -12.36
C LEU A 13 -1.90 12.80 -11.42
N ALA A 14 -0.88 11.95 -11.40
CA ALA A 14 -0.80 10.82 -10.48
C ALA A 14 -0.80 11.29 -9.02
N PHE A 15 0.04 12.28 -8.68
CA PHE A 15 0.10 12.86 -7.35
C PHE A 15 -1.21 13.58 -6.98
N ALA A 16 -1.81 14.32 -7.91
CA ALA A 16 -3.09 14.97 -7.69
C ALA A 16 -4.20 13.95 -7.37
N GLY A 17 -4.25 12.83 -8.10
CA GLY A 17 -5.20 11.75 -7.85
C GLY A 17 -5.03 11.12 -6.46
N ILE A 18 -3.79 10.88 -6.03
CA ILE A 18 -3.50 10.37 -4.68
C ILE A 18 -3.92 11.39 -3.62
N ALA A 19 -3.59 12.67 -3.81
CA ALA A 19 -3.93 13.74 -2.87
C ALA A 19 -5.45 13.87 -2.68
N ILE A 20 -6.22 13.86 -3.78
CA ILE A 20 -7.69 13.88 -3.74
C ILE A 20 -8.22 12.66 -3.00
N LYS A 21 -7.68 11.46 -3.28
CA LYS A 21 -8.09 10.21 -2.61
C LYS A 21 -7.87 10.28 -1.10
N ILE A 22 -6.76 10.87 -0.65
CA ILE A 22 -6.47 11.06 0.79
C ILE A 22 -7.48 12.02 1.41
N TRP A 23 -7.70 13.17 0.78
CA TRP A 23 -8.63 14.18 1.29
C TRP A 23 -10.08 13.69 1.32
N ALA A 24 -10.49 12.89 0.33
CA ALA A 24 -11.83 12.32 0.25
C ALA A 24 -12.05 11.10 1.15
N LYS A 25 -11.00 10.52 1.74
CA LYS A 25 -11.12 9.34 2.59
C LYS A 25 -11.35 9.74 4.05
N LYS A 26 -12.55 9.43 4.55
CA LYS A 26 -12.90 9.60 5.96
C LYS A 26 -11.95 8.72 6.80
N ASP A 27 -11.36 9.32 7.84
CA ASP A 27 -10.37 8.73 8.77
C ASP A 27 -8.95 8.51 8.21
N GLY A 28 -8.67 8.90 6.95
CA GLY A 28 -7.30 8.92 6.39
C GLY A 28 -6.62 7.55 6.25
N GLU A 29 -7.28 6.46 6.65
CA GLU A 29 -6.73 5.11 6.58
C GLU A 29 -6.76 4.61 5.14
N PHE A 30 -5.60 4.35 4.56
CA PHE A 30 -5.54 3.66 3.27
C PHE A 30 -6.08 2.23 3.44
N ALA A 31 -6.79 1.71 2.44
CA ALA A 31 -7.11 0.29 2.44
C ALA A 31 -5.76 -0.45 2.33
N GLY A 32 -5.27 -0.96 3.46
CA GLY A 32 -4.01 -1.68 3.52
C GLY A 32 -4.13 -2.89 2.62
N THR A 33 -3.21 -3.03 1.65
CA THR A 33 -3.03 -4.26 0.91
C THR A 33 -1.80 -4.94 1.50
N CYS A 34 -1.93 -6.18 2.00
CA CYS A 34 -0.78 -6.86 2.60
C CYS A 34 0.19 -7.36 1.52
N ALA A 35 1.13 -6.49 1.13
CA ALA A 35 2.14 -6.80 0.11
C ALA A 35 3.15 -7.85 0.59
N SER A 36 3.42 -7.91 1.89
CA SER A 36 4.40 -8.82 2.51
C SER A 36 4.04 -10.30 2.44
N GLN A 37 2.75 -10.64 2.22
CA GLN A 37 2.32 -12.02 1.97
C GLN A 37 2.24 -12.37 0.48
N SER A 38 2.61 -11.46 -0.42
CA SER A 38 2.55 -11.74 -1.86
C SER A 38 3.57 -12.82 -2.24
N PRO A 39 3.15 -13.92 -2.89
CA PRO A 39 4.07 -14.95 -3.40
C PRO A 39 4.97 -14.44 -4.54
N PHE A 40 4.68 -13.23 -5.06
CA PHE A 40 5.57 -12.55 -5.98
C PHE A 40 6.76 -11.89 -5.27
N LEU A 41 6.54 -11.38 -4.06
CA LEU A 41 7.55 -10.63 -3.30
C LEU A 41 8.26 -11.49 -2.25
N ASN A 42 7.55 -12.41 -1.62
CA ASN A 42 8.06 -13.32 -0.61
C ASN A 42 8.31 -14.71 -1.21
N LYS A 43 9.49 -14.87 -1.82
CA LYS A 43 9.90 -16.10 -2.52
C LYS A 43 10.38 -17.20 -1.59
N ASP A 44 10.98 -16.81 -0.47
CA ASP A 44 11.60 -17.71 0.49
C ASP A 44 10.62 -18.23 1.55
N GLY A 45 9.34 -17.83 1.46
CA GLY A 45 8.29 -18.33 2.34
C GLY A 45 8.37 -17.78 3.76
N GLU A 46 8.99 -16.61 3.94
CA GLU A 46 9.25 -16.04 5.25
C GLU A 46 7.95 -15.60 5.94
N PRO A 47 7.85 -15.68 7.27
CA PRO A 47 6.69 -15.14 7.97
C PRO A 47 6.58 -13.63 7.73
N CYS A 48 5.35 -13.14 7.56
CA CYS A 48 5.08 -11.72 7.36
C CYS A 48 5.67 -10.89 8.51
N GLY A 49 6.62 -10.00 8.23
CA GLY A 49 7.26 -9.16 9.24
C GLY A 49 6.33 -8.18 9.98
N LEU A 50 5.07 -8.05 9.55
CA LEU A 50 4.06 -7.20 10.16
C LEU A 50 3.16 -7.95 11.15
N CYS A 51 2.70 -9.15 10.79
CA CYS A 51 1.71 -9.91 11.56
C CYS A 51 2.11 -11.36 11.89
N GLY A 52 3.29 -11.81 11.44
CA GLY A 52 3.84 -13.14 11.70
C GLY A 52 3.19 -14.29 10.93
N LYS A 53 2.13 -14.04 10.16
CA LYS A 53 1.45 -15.06 9.34
C LYS A 53 2.38 -15.59 8.24
N MET A 54 2.33 -16.89 8.00
CA MET A 54 2.97 -17.54 6.86
C MET A 54 2.29 -17.11 5.56
N PRO A 55 3.01 -17.01 4.43
CA PRO A 55 2.44 -16.62 3.14
C PRO A 55 1.35 -17.56 2.62
N GLU A 56 1.24 -18.78 3.15
CA GLU A 56 0.14 -19.72 2.86
C GLU A 56 -1.20 -19.27 3.47
N GLN A 57 -1.14 -18.47 4.53
CA GLN A 57 -2.29 -17.98 5.28
C GLN A 57 -2.88 -16.70 4.67
N GLN A 58 -2.58 -16.42 3.38
CA GLN A 58 -3.00 -15.28 2.52
C GLN A 58 -4.36 -14.68 2.89
N THR A 59 -4.35 -13.91 3.97
CA THR A 59 -5.49 -13.21 4.57
C THR A 59 -5.04 -11.80 4.85
N ASP A 60 -5.98 -10.89 5.02
CA ASP A 60 -5.62 -9.54 5.44
C ASP A 60 -4.78 -9.59 6.72
N CYS A 61 -3.71 -8.82 6.68
CA CYS A 61 -2.88 -8.56 7.84
C CYS A 61 -3.67 -7.58 8.68
N ASP A 62 -4.38 -8.06 9.69
CA ASP A 62 -4.94 -7.19 10.71
C ASP A 62 -3.75 -6.46 11.33
N LEU A 63 -3.65 -5.17 11.04
CA LEU A 63 -2.70 -4.31 11.73
C LEU A 63 -3.04 -4.38 13.22
N PRO A 64 -2.05 -4.53 14.13
CA PRO A 64 -2.31 -4.30 15.53
C PRO A 64 -2.92 -2.89 15.64
N HIS A 65 -4.17 -2.83 16.11
CA HIS A 65 -4.86 -1.56 16.23
C HIS A 65 -4.08 -0.73 17.27
N PRO A 66 -3.89 0.59 17.04
CA PRO A 66 -3.17 1.46 17.97
C PRO A 66 -3.84 1.63 19.34
N GLN A 67 -4.90 0.87 19.63
CA GLN A 67 -5.67 0.87 20.89
C GLN A 67 -5.02 0.04 22.02
N HIS A 68 -3.79 -0.41 21.85
CA HIS A 68 -3.00 -1.02 22.93
C HIS A 68 -1.79 -0.14 23.26
N ASN A 69 -2.08 1.03 23.85
CA ASN A 69 -1.24 1.61 24.90
C ASN A 69 -2.09 1.90 26.14
#